data_AF-A0A9D2NW80-F1
#
_entry.id   AF-A0A9D2NW80-F1
#
_cell.length_a   1.000
_cell.length_b   1.000
_cell.length_c   1.000
_cell.angle_alpha   90.00
_cell.angle_beta   90.00
_cell.angle_gamma   90.00
#
_symmetry.space_group_name_H-M   'P 1'
#
loop_
_entity.id
_entity.type
_entity.pdbx_description
1 polymer ?
#
loop_
_entity_poly.entity_id
_entity_poly.type
_entity_poly.pdbx_seq_one_letter_code
_entity_poly.pdbx_strand_id
1 'polypeptide(L)'
;MLGKLIKFDLKSGARIFLLLHCILLAVALAGRLLFMDHLDFSEMTPALLSSIVLFASLMLFLLIAVCFCTWLLIAARFYRSLFTGEGYLTWTLPASAVEHLWAKIISGIMWYVADCIVVAAVTLILVTGKNITDAYSAVAPEVTAELGMPLSSFGFYMFILMMISCFSSVITTYFCIAVGQLFPAHRVLCAIAAYFISGLVVQTVSMGLMFLFRLFPGINLSVRTGEQLAQYLFSAIGLSIIIMFAVSIAEYIATHYIMKKKINLL
;
A
#
# COMPACT_ATOMS: atom_id res chain seq x y z
N MET A 1 24.02 -16.18 3.20
CA MET A 1 23.66 -16.20 1.76
C MET A 1 22.64 -15.13 1.38
N LEU A 2 21.84 -14.68 2.36
CA LEU A 2 20.80 -13.65 2.26
C LEU A 2 21.07 -12.47 1.30
N GLY A 3 22.19 -11.76 1.42
CA GLY A 3 22.45 -10.57 0.59
C GLY A 3 22.53 -10.86 -0.92
N LYS A 4 23.01 -12.05 -1.31
CA LYS A 4 23.03 -12.48 -2.72
C LYS A 4 21.61 -12.72 -3.25
N LEU A 5 20.75 -13.33 -2.42
CA LEU A 5 19.34 -13.56 -2.75
C LEU A 5 18.59 -12.24 -2.94
N ILE A 6 18.75 -11.29 -2.01
CA ILE A 6 18.16 -9.95 -2.10
C ILE A 6 18.61 -9.24 -3.39
N LYS A 7 19.92 -9.23 -3.67
CA LYS A 7 20.45 -8.57 -4.87
C LYS A 7 19.90 -9.18 -6.16
N PHE A 8 19.81 -10.51 -6.22
CA PHE A 8 19.22 -11.20 -7.36
C PHE A 8 17.75 -10.81 -7.55
N ASP A 9 16.99 -10.81 -6.45
CA ASP A 9 15.59 -10.41 -6.48
C ASP A 9 15.42 -8.96 -6.90
N LEU A 10 16.18 -8.01 -6.38
CA LEU A 10 16.08 -6.62 -6.84
C LEU A 10 16.46 -6.50 -8.33
N LYS A 11 17.54 -7.15 -8.77
CA LYS A 11 17.98 -7.05 -10.17
C LYS A 11 16.93 -7.56 -11.16
N SER A 12 16.26 -8.67 -10.85
CA SER A 12 15.28 -9.28 -11.77
C SER A 12 13.97 -8.49 -11.86
N GLY A 13 13.59 -7.71 -10.85
CA GLY A 13 12.37 -6.88 -10.86
C GLY A 13 12.54 -5.47 -11.39
N ALA A 14 13.78 -4.96 -11.37
CA ALA A 14 14.06 -3.54 -11.59
C ALA A 14 13.58 -3.00 -12.94
N ARG A 15 13.72 -3.77 -14.02
CA ARG A 15 13.35 -3.28 -15.36
C ARG A 15 11.87 -2.92 -15.47
N ILE A 16 10.98 -3.82 -15.01
CA ILE A 16 9.53 -3.61 -15.12
C ILE A 16 9.10 -2.50 -14.16
N PHE A 17 9.61 -2.54 -12.92
CA PHE A 17 9.33 -1.51 -11.93
C PHE A 17 9.71 -0.12 -12.43
N LEU A 18 10.94 0.06 -12.92
CA LEU A 18 11.42 1.35 -13.42
C LEU A 18 10.58 1.83 -14.61
N LEU A 19 10.28 0.96 -15.57
CA LEU A 19 9.47 1.35 -16.73
C LEU A 19 8.09 1.85 -16.31
N LEU A 20 7.39 1.11 -15.43
CA LEU A 20 6.07 1.46 -14.93
C LEU A 20 6.07 2.84 -14.23
N HIS A 21 7.03 3.06 -13.33
CA HIS A 21 7.10 4.29 -12.53
C HIS A 21 7.64 5.49 -13.31
N CYS A 22 8.54 5.29 -14.27
CA CYS A 22 8.97 6.34 -15.18
C CYS A 22 7.80 6.86 -16.04
N ILE A 23 6.94 5.96 -16.53
CA ILE A 23 5.73 6.36 -17.25
C ILE A 23 4.79 7.13 -16.33
N LEU A 24 4.55 6.65 -15.11
CA LEU A 24 3.70 7.35 -14.14
C LEU A 24 4.20 8.78 -13.87
N LEU A 25 5.50 8.96 -13.63
CA LEU A 25 6.10 10.28 -13.42
C LEU A 25 5.98 11.18 -14.65
N ALA A 26 6.19 10.63 -15.86
CA ALA A 26 6.03 11.39 -17.09
C ALA A 26 4.58 11.85 -17.30
N VAL A 27 3.60 10.98 -17.00
CA VAL A 27 2.16 11.32 -17.08
C VAL A 27 1.78 12.35 -16.02
N ALA A 28 2.30 12.24 -14.79
CA ALA A 28 2.08 13.22 -13.74
C ALA A 28 2.64 14.60 -14.12
N LEU A 29 3.86 14.64 -14.67
CA LEU A 29 4.48 15.87 -15.14
C LEU A 29 3.72 16.47 -16.32
N ALA A 30 3.32 15.66 -17.29
CA ALA A 30 2.50 16.12 -18.41
C ALA A 30 1.14 16.65 -17.94
N GLY A 31 0.47 15.95 -17.02
CA GLY A 31 -0.77 16.40 -16.41
C GLY A 31 -0.61 17.71 -15.64
N ARG A 32 0.53 17.90 -14.97
CA ARG A 32 0.86 19.16 -14.31
C ARG A 32 0.99 20.31 -15.32
N LEU A 33 1.87 20.16 -16.30
CA LEU A 33 2.23 21.21 -17.25
C LEU A 33 1.13 21.53 -18.26
N LEU A 34 0.42 20.51 -18.76
CA LEU A 34 -0.56 20.68 -19.83
C LEU A 34 -1.96 21.00 -19.30
N PHE A 35 -2.29 20.60 -18.07
CA PHE A 35 -3.63 20.76 -17.52
C PHE A 35 -3.63 21.59 -16.24
N MET A 36 -2.98 21.14 -15.17
CA MET A 36 -3.11 21.80 -13.87
C MET A 36 -2.60 23.24 -13.85
N ASP A 37 -1.52 23.57 -14.57
CA ASP A 37 -0.99 24.94 -14.64
C ASP A 37 -1.97 25.94 -15.31
N HIS A 38 -2.90 25.45 -16.13
CA HIS A 38 -3.87 26.26 -16.86
C HIS A 38 -5.20 26.43 -16.11
N LEU A 39 -5.33 25.82 -14.92
CA LEU A 39 -6.52 25.97 -14.09
C LEU A 39 -6.48 27.31 -13.37
N ASP A 40 -7.53 28.11 -13.59
CA ASP A 40 -7.79 29.35 -12.85
C ASP A 40 -8.88 29.09 -11.79
N PHE A 41 -8.54 29.38 -10.54
CA PHE A 41 -9.42 29.18 -9.38
C PHE A 41 -10.12 30.48 -8.94
N SER A 42 -9.96 31.58 -9.69
CA SER A 42 -10.60 32.87 -9.38
C SER A 42 -12.12 32.80 -9.43
N GLU A 43 -12.68 32.06 -10.40
CA GLU A 43 -14.12 31.79 -10.52
C GLU A 43 -14.38 30.28 -10.60
N MET A 44 -14.98 29.73 -9.55
CA MET A 44 -15.35 28.30 -9.51
C MET A 44 -16.61 28.04 -10.35
N THR A 45 -16.43 27.85 -11.66
CA THR A 45 -17.52 27.48 -12.57
C THR A 45 -17.81 25.97 -12.50
N PRO A 46 -19.04 25.51 -12.82
CA PRO A 46 -19.34 24.08 -12.90
C PRO A 46 -18.46 23.32 -13.92
N ALA A 47 -18.07 23.99 -15.01
CA ALA A 47 -17.16 23.44 -16.02
C ALA A 47 -15.74 23.24 -15.49
N LEU A 48 -15.22 24.18 -14.71
CA LEU A 48 -13.93 24.05 -14.03
C LEU A 48 -13.97 22.90 -13.01
N LEU A 49 -15.00 22.86 -12.16
CA LEU A 49 -15.16 21.82 -11.15
C LEU A 49 -15.21 20.42 -11.78
N SER A 50 -16.01 20.25 -12.83
CA SER A 50 -16.09 18.97 -13.54
C SER A 50 -14.76 18.56 -14.18
N SER A 51 -14.01 19.51 -14.73
CA SER A 51 -12.69 19.26 -15.30
C SER A 51 -11.68 18.81 -14.25
N ILE A 52 -11.66 19.46 -13.07
CA ILE A 52 -10.80 19.08 -11.94
C ILE A 52 -11.15 17.68 -11.43
N VAL A 53 -12.44 17.40 -11.22
CA VAL A 53 -12.91 16.09 -10.71
C VAL A 53 -12.57 14.97 -11.70
N LEU A 54 -12.78 15.20 -13.00
CA LEU A 54 -12.43 14.24 -14.04
C LEU A 54 -10.91 13.98 -14.05
N PHE A 55 -10.09 15.03 -14.04
CA PHE A 55 -8.64 14.87 -14.01
C PHE A 55 -8.15 14.15 -12.75
N ALA A 56 -8.66 14.54 -11.57
CA ALA A 56 -8.31 13.93 -10.30
C ALA A 56 -8.71 12.45 -10.24
N SER A 57 -9.90 12.10 -10.73
CA SER A 57 -10.36 10.70 -10.80
C SER A 57 -9.52 9.85 -11.74
N LEU A 58 -9.13 10.37 -12.91
CA LEU A 58 -8.23 9.67 -13.84
C LEU A 58 -6.84 9.46 -13.24
N MET A 59 -6.28 10.48 -12.58
CA MET A 59 -4.98 10.36 -11.91
C MET A 59 -5.03 9.37 -10.74
N LEU A 60 -6.11 9.39 -9.95
CA LEU A 60 -6.32 8.44 -8.87
C LEU A 60 -6.45 7.00 -9.39
N PHE A 61 -7.19 6.79 -10.48
CA PHE A 61 -7.30 5.49 -11.13
C PHE A 61 -5.93 4.99 -11.62
N LEU A 62 -5.14 5.85 -12.26
CA LEU A 62 -3.80 5.52 -12.72
C LEU A 62 -2.86 5.14 -11.57
N LEU A 63 -2.91 5.89 -10.46
CA LEU A 63 -2.11 5.64 -9.26
C LEU A 63 -2.46 4.29 -8.64
N ILE A 64 -3.76 4.00 -8.48
CA ILE A 64 -4.24 2.69 -8.00
C ILE A 64 -3.77 1.57 -8.93
N ALA A 65 -3.89 1.75 -10.24
CA ALA A 65 -3.47 0.75 -11.23
C ALA A 65 -1.96 0.46 -11.12
N VAL A 66 -1.12 1.48 -10.96
CA VAL A 66 0.33 1.33 -10.79
C VAL A 66 0.68 0.62 -9.48
N CYS A 67 0.12 1.06 -8.34
CA CYS A 67 0.33 0.38 -7.05
C CYS A 67 -0.12 -1.09 -7.11
N PHE A 68 -1.26 -1.36 -7.77
CA PHE A 68 -1.75 -2.72 -7.96
C PHE A 68 -0.83 -3.55 -8.86
N CYS A 69 -0.30 -2.98 -9.94
CA CYS A 69 0.72 -3.62 -10.77
C CYS A 69 1.99 -3.93 -9.95
N THR A 70 2.46 -3.00 -9.11
CA THR A 70 3.62 -3.24 -8.24
C THR A 70 3.35 -4.38 -7.27
N TRP A 71 2.19 -4.40 -6.62
CA TRP A 71 1.76 -5.50 -5.75
C TRP A 71 1.77 -6.84 -6.50
N LEU A 72 1.17 -6.89 -7.69
CA LEU A 72 1.16 -8.09 -8.54
C LEU A 72 2.57 -8.53 -8.92
N LEU A 73 3.49 -7.60 -9.22
CA LEU A 73 4.87 -7.94 -9.53
C LEU A 73 5.56 -8.58 -8.32
N ILE A 74 5.37 -8.05 -7.11
CA ILE A 74 5.94 -8.62 -5.88
C ILE A 74 5.35 -10.02 -5.63
N ALA A 75 4.03 -10.15 -5.73
CA ALA A 75 3.31 -11.42 -5.57
C ALA A 75 3.76 -12.48 -6.58
N ALA A 76 3.76 -12.15 -7.88
CA ALA A 76 4.13 -13.06 -8.95
C ALA A 76 5.58 -13.54 -8.82
N ARG A 77 6.48 -12.66 -8.37
CA ARG A 77 7.88 -13.02 -8.18
C ARG A 77 8.11 -13.90 -6.97
N PHE A 78 7.40 -13.66 -5.87
CA PHE A 78 7.40 -14.58 -4.73
C PHE A 78 6.90 -15.96 -5.15
N TYR A 79 5.78 -16.02 -5.88
CA TYR A 79 5.20 -17.27 -6.36
C TYR A 79 6.15 -18.02 -7.31
N ARG A 80 6.60 -17.37 -8.39
CA ARG A 80 7.46 -18.01 -9.41
C ARG A 80 8.77 -18.52 -8.82
N SER A 81 9.48 -17.69 -8.08
CA SER A 81 10.81 -18.03 -7.59
C SER A 81 10.85 -19.11 -6.51
N LEU A 82 9.75 -19.40 -5.81
CA LEU A 82 9.70 -20.37 -4.71
C LEU A 82 8.81 -21.57 -4.95
N PHE A 83 7.77 -21.45 -5.77
CA PHE A 83 6.71 -22.46 -5.89
C PHE A 83 6.43 -22.93 -7.33
N THR A 84 7.30 -22.58 -8.27
CA THR A 84 7.23 -23.08 -9.66
C THR A 84 8.51 -23.83 -10.04
N GLY A 85 8.71 -24.11 -11.34
CA GLY A 85 9.92 -24.74 -11.86
C GLY A 85 11.22 -24.04 -11.42
N GLU A 86 11.21 -22.71 -11.36
CA GLU A 86 12.34 -21.91 -10.84
C GLU A 86 12.64 -22.21 -9.36
N GLY A 87 11.59 -22.53 -8.59
CA GLY A 87 11.67 -22.90 -7.19
C GLY A 87 12.55 -24.11 -6.93
N TYR A 88 12.54 -25.12 -7.81
CA TYR A 88 13.43 -26.28 -7.67
C TYR A 88 14.90 -25.87 -7.58
N LEU A 89 15.34 -24.95 -8.43
CA LEU A 89 16.71 -24.42 -8.39
C LEU A 89 16.92 -23.59 -7.11
N THR A 90 15.95 -22.75 -6.74
CA THR A 90 16.03 -21.93 -5.52
C THR A 90 16.25 -22.79 -4.27
N TRP A 91 15.56 -23.93 -4.16
CA TRP A 91 15.66 -24.84 -3.02
C TRP A 91 16.92 -25.72 -3.00
N THR A 92 17.68 -25.79 -4.11
CA THR A 92 18.99 -26.46 -4.15
C THR A 92 20.14 -25.57 -3.67
N LEU A 93 19.90 -24.26 -3.52
CA LEU A 93 20.92 -23.36 -2.98
C LEU A 93 21.21 -23.72 -1.51
N PRO A 94 22.47 -23.57 -1.04
CA PRO A 94 22.82 -23.81 0.37
C PRO A 94 22.36 -22.64 1.24
N ALA A 95 21.05 -22.38 1.25
CA ALA A 95 20.37 -21.35 2.01
C ALA A 95 19.18 -21.94 2.77
N SER A 96 18.93 -21.44 3.97
CA SER A 96 17.80 -21.93 4.78
C SER A 96 16.45 -21.37 4.29
N ALA A 97 15.35 -22.05 4.62
CA ALA A 97 14.00 -21.54 4.35
C ALA A 97 13.74 -20.15 4.97
N VAL A 98 14.38 -19.87 6.11
CA VAL A 98 14.36 -18.56 6.77
C VAL A 98 15.07 -17.51 5.90
N GLU A 99 16.26 -17.82 5.38
CA GLU A 99 16.98 -16.91 4.48
C GLU A 99 16.20 -16.63 3.19
N HIS A 100 15.54 -17.63 2.60
CA HIS A 100 14.69 -17.41 1.43
C HIS A 100 13.51 -16.50 1.74
N LEU A 101 12.80 -16.73 2.85
CA LEU A 101 11.66 -15.90 3.24
C LEU A 101 12.08 -14.46 3.54
N TRP A 102 13.15 -14.26 4.34
CA TRP A 102 13.63 -12.91 4.65
C TRP A 102 14.19 -12.17 3.44
N ALA A 103 14.84 -12.88 2.50
CA ALA A 103 15.27 -12.26 1.25
C ALA A 103 14.09 -11.68 0.46
N LYS A 104 12.97 -12.42 0.42
CA LYS A 104 11.73 -11.98 -0.22
C LYS A 104 11.03 -10.86 0.52
N ILE A 105 10.98 -10.93 1.85
CA ILE A 105 10.35 -9.89 2.67
C ILE A 105 11.12 -8.57 2.48
N ILE A 106 12.45 -8.59 2.61
CA ILE A 106 13.28 -7.37 2.47
C ILE A 106 13.18 -6.81 1.05
N SER A 107 13.34 -7.64 0.01
CA SER A 107 13.24 -7.16 -1.37
C SER A 107 11.83 -6.66 -1.72
N GLY A 108 10.78 -7.31 -1.23
CA GLY A 108 9.39 -6.88 -1.39
C GLY A 108 9.13 -5.53 -0.71
N ILE A 109 9.60 -5.34 0.53
CA ILE A 109 9.49 -4.07 1.25
C ILE A 109 10.22 -2.96 0.50
N MET A 110 11.42 -3.21 -0.02
CA MET A 110 12.16 -2.21 -0.79
C MET A 110 11.39 -1.74 -2.02
N TRP A 111 10.71 -2.66 -2.74
CA TRP A 111 9.87 -2.29 -3.87
C TRP A 111 8.63 -1.49 -3.46
N TYR A 112 7.97 -1.91 -2.38
CA TYR A 112 6.81 -1.19 -1.85
C TYR A 112 7.16 0.22 -1.36
N VAL A 113 8.27 0.36 -0.64
CA VAL A 113 8.76 1.66 -0.19
C VAL A 113 9.10 2.54 -1.40
N ALA A 114 9.75 1.99 -2.43
CA ALA A 114 10.02 2.73 -3.66
C ALA A 114 8.74 3.18 -4.37
N ASP A 115 7.72 2.32 -4.46
CA ASP A 115 6.41 2.64 -5.03
C ASP A 115 5.74 3.79 -4.28
N CYS A 116 5.71 3.70 -2.96
CA CYS A 116 5.16 4.74 -2.11
C CYS A 116 5.90 6.09 -2.21
N ILE A 117 7.24 6.06 -2.36
CA ILE A 117 8.03 7.27 -2.60
C ILE A 117 7.66 7.90 -3.95
N VAL A 118 7.51 7.10 -5.01
CA VAL A 118 7.10 7.61 -6.33
C VAL A 118 5.69 8.16 -6.28
N VAL A 119 4.76 7.47 -5.61
CA VAL A 119 3.37 7.93 -5.38
C VAL A 119 3.36 9.27 -4.65
N ALA A 120 4.16 9.43 -3.60
CA ALA A 120 4.31 10.70 -2.90
C ALA A 120 4.89 11.79 -3.81
N ALA A 121 5.93 11.47 -4.61
CA ALA A 121 6.50 12.41 -5.57
C ALA A 121 5.49 12.86 -6.63
N VAL A 122 4.70 11.94 -7.19
CA VAL A 122 3.61 12.24 -8.14
C VAL A 122 2.59 13.17 -7.50
N THR A 123 2.21 12.90 -6.26
CA THR A 123 1.25 13.72 -5.52
C THR A 123 1.80 15.14 -5.31
N LEU A 124 3.06 15.26 -4.93
CA LEU A 124 3.73 16.56 -4.76
C LEU A 124 3.84 17.32 -6.09
N ILE A 125 4.24 16.65 -7.17
CA ILE A 125 4.30 17.26 -8.52
C ILE A 125 2.95 17.89 -8.88
N LEU A 126 1.84 17.20 -8.59
CA LEU A 126 0.51 17.70 -8.91
C LEU A 126 0.09 18.86 -8.00
N VAL A 127 0.40 18.82 -6.70
CA VAL A 127 -0.18 19.76 -5.70
C VAL A 127 0.69 21.00 -5.43
N THR A 128 2.00 21.00 -5.69
CA THR A 128 2.93 22.11 -5.34
C THR A 128 2.86 23.33 -6.28
N GLY A 129 1.88 23.37 -7.17
CA GLY A 129 1.64 24.50 -8.06
C GLY A 129 1.25 25.80 -7.40
N LYS A 130 1.77 26.94 -7.87
CA LYS A 130 1.36 28.26 -7.34
C LYS A 130 -0.16 28.46 -7.35
N ASN A 131 -0.82 28.17 -8.47
CA ASN A 131 -2.27 28.28 -8.59
C ASN A 131 -3.03 27.41 -7.58
N ILE A 132 -2.52 26.22 -7.28
CA ILE A 132 -3.12 25.30 -6.30
C ILE A 132 -2.80 25.73 -4.87
N THR A 133 -1.56 26.14 -4.58
CA THR A 133 -1.17 26.58 -3.24
C THR A 133 -1.88 27.87 -2.86
N ASP A 134 -2.07 28.78 -3.80
CA ASP A 134 -2.81 30.02 -3.60
C ASP A 134 -4.29 29.71 -3.36
N ALA A 135 -4.91 28.83 -4.17
CA ALA A 135 -6.28 28.36 -3.96
C ALA A 135 -6.46 27.65 -2.61
N TYR A 136 -5.51 26.81 -2.22
CA TYR A 136 -5.52 26.13 -0.92
C TYR A 136 -5.39 27.11 0.24
N SER A 137 -4.58 28.16 0.11
CA SER A 137 -4.37 29.14 1.19
C SER A 137 -5.67 29.83 1.63
N ALA A 138 -6.63 30.01 0.71
CA ALA A 138 -7.92 30.61 1.00
C ALA A 138 -8.81 29.71 1.89
N VAL A 139 -8.69 28.39 1.75
CA VAL A 139 -9.48 27.38 2.50
C VAL A 139 -8.69 26.69 3.61
N ALA A 140 -7.39 26.93 3.72
CA ALA A 140 -6.50 26.30 4.69
C ALA A 140 -6.96 26.43 6.15
N PRO A 141 -7.50 27.58 6.61
CA PRO A 141 -8.00 27.71 7.99
C PRO A 141 -9.20 26.79 8.26
N GLU A 142 -10.15 26.72 7.32
CA GLU A 142 -11.33 25.85 7.43
C GLU A 142 -10.92 24.38 7.42
N VAL A 143 -10.05 23.99 6.48
CA VAL A 143 -9.51 22.63 6.39
C VAL A 143 -8.77 22.23 7.67
N THR A 144 -8.00 23.15 8.26
CA THR A 144 -7.27 22.90 9.51
C THR A 144 -8.22 22.80 10.70
N ALA A 145 -9.28 23.62 10.75
CA ALA A 145 -10.29 23.58 11.79
C ALA A 145 -11.08 22.26 11.78
N GLU A 146 -11.41 21.76 10.58
CA GLU A 146 -12.10 20.48 10.42
C GLU A 146 -11.18 19.29 10.73
N LEU A 147 -9.95 19.26 10.17
CA LEU A 147 -9.00 18.16 10.40
C LEU A 147 -8.41 18.14 11.82
N GLY A 148 -8.42 19.28 12.52
CA GLY A 148 -7.72 19.47 13.80
C GLY A 148 -6.20 19.58 13.67
N MET A 149 -5.66 19.57 12.44
CA MET A 149 -4.24 19.75 12.15
C MET A 149 -4.04 20.22 10.70
N PRO A 150 -2.90 20.86 10.37
CA PRO A 150 -2.62 21.28 9.00
C PRO A 150 -2.60 20.09 8.02
N LEU A 151 -3.11 20.29 6.80
CA LEU A 151 -3.17 19.26 5.76
C LEU A 151 -1.78 18.67 5.44
N SER A 152 -0.73 19.48 5.46
CA SER A 152 0.65 19.03 5.22
C SER A 152 1.12 18.05 6.32
N SER A 153 0.85 18.36 7.58
CA SER A 153 1.15 17.48 8.71
C SER A 153 0.35 16.19 8.66
N PHE A 154 -0.93 16.26 8.28
CA PHE A 154 -1.78 15.08 8.09
C PHE A 154 -1.25 14.21 6.95
N GLY A 155 -0.90 14.82 5.81
CA GLY A 155 -0.30 14.11 4.67
C GLY A 155 1.02 13.44 5.02
N PHE A 156 1.89 14.10 5.79
CA PHE A 156 3.12 13.50 6.28
C PHE A 156 2.85 12.32 7.23
N TYR A 157 1.90 12.46 8.15
CA TYR A 157 1.50 11.37 9.05
C TYR A 157 0.98 10.17 8.26
N MET A 158 0.09 10.38 7.28
CA MET A 158 -0.42 9.33 6.40
C MET A 158 0.70 8.68 5.57
N PHE A 159 1.68 9.45 5.11
CA PHE A 159 2.84 8.91 4.40
C PHE A 159 3.68 7.98 5.29
N ILE A 160 3.93 8.35 6.54
CA ILE A 160 4.62 7.48 7.50
C ILE A 160 3.82 6.20 7.79
N LEU A 161 2.50 6.30 7.92
CA LEU A 161 1.64 5.12 8.07
C LEU A 161 1.72 4.19 6.87
N MET A 162 1.74 4.75 5.66
CA MET A 162 1.91 4.00 4.42
C MET A 162 3.28 3.30 4.37
N MET A 163 4.35 3.93 4.86
CA MET A 163 5.66 3.28 5.00
C MET A 163 5.63 2.08 5.96
N ILE A 164 4.96 2.24 7.09
CA ILE A 164 4.84 1.18 8.11
C ILE A 164 3.97 0.03 7.59
N SER A 165 2.91 0.32 6.85
CA SER A 165 1.99 -0.70 6.33
C SER A 165 2.61 -1.58 5.24
N CYS A 166 3.63 -1.09 4.53
CA CYS A 166 4.38 -1.87 3.53
C CYS A 166 4.84 -3.25 4.06
N PHE A 167 5.29 -3.29 5.32
CA PHE A 167 5.73 -4.54 5.96
C PHE A 167 4.60 -5.56 6.02
N SER A 168 3.42 -5.12 6.47
CA SER A 168 2.24 -5.96 6.60
C SER A 168 1.74 -6.43 5.25
N SER A 169 1.62 -5.51 4.28
CA SER A 169 1.16 -5.84 2.93
C SER A 169 1.99 -6.94 2.26
N VAL A 170 3.32 -6.89 2.38
CA VAL A 170 4.21 -7.93 1.84
C VAL A 170 3.98 -9.27 2.53
N ILE A 171 3.93 -9.29 3.86
CA ILE A 171 3.74 -10.51 4.64
C ILE A 171 2.38 -11.15 4.34
N THR A 172 1.30 -10.38 4.33
CA THR A 172 -0.05 -10.88 4.00
C THR A 172 -0.10 -11.47 2.60
N THR A 173 0.53 -10.80 1.63
CA THR A 173 0.60 -11.30 0.26
C THR A 173 1.30 -12.66 0.19
N TYR A 174 2.44 -12.80 0.87
CA TYR A 174 3.20 -14.04 0.89
C TYR A 174 2.50 -15.16 1.64
N PHE A 175 1.82 -14.82 2.74
CA PHE A 175 0.98 -15.74 3.48
C PHE A 175 -0.13 -16.31 2.61
N CYS A 176 -0.87 -15.46 1.89
CA CYS A 176 -1.95 -15.92 1.03
C CYS A 176 -1.43 -16.82 -0.10
N ILE A 177 -0.29 -16.49 -0.70
CA ILE A 177 0.36 -17.33 -1.72
C ILE A 177 0.76 -18.69 -1.13
N ALA A 178 1.37 -18.70 0.06
CA ALA A 178 1.78 -19.92 0.75
C ALA A 178 0.58 -20.80 1.12
N VAL A 179 -0.51 -20.22 1.63
CA VAL A 179 -1.78 -20.93 1.89
C VAL A 179 -2.33 -21.54 0.61
N GLY A 180 -2.30 -20.81 -0.51
CA GLY A 180 -2.71 -21.32 -1.81
C GLY A 180 -1.92 -22.58 -2.26
N GLN A 181 -0.66 -22.74 -1.85
CA GLN A 181 0.15 -23.91 -2.18
C GLN A 181 -0.26 -25.18 -1.45
N LEU A 182 -1.03 -25.07 -0.38
CA LEU A 182 -1.54 -26.24 0.35
C LEU A 182 -2.56 -27.03 -0.47
N PHE A 183 -3.13 -26.41 -1.51
CA PHE A 183 -4.12 -27.02 -2.40
C PHE A 183 -3.42 -27.49 -3.69
N PRO A 184 -3.41 -28.81 -3.99
CA PRO A 184 -2.71 -29.34 -5.16
C PRO A 184 -3.24 -28.78 -6.49
N ALA A 185 -4.56 -28.59 -6.57
CA ALA A 185 -5.25 -28.01 -7.72
C ALA A 185 -5.56 -26.52 -7.48
N HIS A 186 -5.51 -25.71 -8.54
CA HIS A 186 -5.89 -24.28 -8.55
C HIS A 186 -5.15 -23.39 -7.52
N ARG A 187 -3.88 -23.66 -7.24
CA ARG A 187 -3.02 -22.94 -6.27
C ARG A 187 -3.17 -21.41 -6.29
N VAL A 188 -3.22 -20.82 -7.49
CA VAL A 188 -3.38 -19.37 -7.67
C VAL A 188 -4.77 -18.89 -7.24
N LEU A 189 -5.83 -19.61 -7.60
CA LEU A 189 -7.19 -19.26 -7.21
C LEU A 189 -7.39 -19.38 -5.70
N CYS A 190 -6.82 -20.42 -5.08
CA CYS A 190 -6.82 -20.58 -3.63
C CYS A 190 -6.04 -19.46 -2.93
N ALA A 191 -4.94 -18.97 -3.49
CA ALA A 191 -4.22 -17.82 -2.95
C ALA A 191 -5.04 -16.53 -3.02
N ILE A 192 -5.76 -16.31 -4.13
CA ILE A 192 -6.67 -15.17 -4.27
C ILE A 192 -7.81 -15.26 -3.24
N ALA A 193 -8.43 -16.44 -3.09
CA ALA A 193 -9.47 -16.66 -2.09
C ALA A 193 -8.94 -16.44 -0.67
N ALA A 194 -7.73 -16.92 -0.35
CA ALA A 194 -7.09 -16.70 0.94
C ALA A 194 -6.86 -15.22 1.23
N TYR A 195 -6.52 -14.41 0.23
CA TYR A 195 -6.36 -12.95 0.38
C TYR A 195 -7.66 -12.27 0.78
N PHE A 196 -8.78 -12.59 0.10
CA PHE A 196 -10.09 -12.05 0.46
C PHE A 196 -10.57 -12.51 1.83
N ILE A 197 -10.36 -13.80 2.17
CA ILE A 197 -10.75 -14.35 3.46
C ILE A 197 -9.92 -13.73 4.60
N SER A 198 -8.60 -13.63 4.43
CA SER A 198 -7.73 -12.97 5.43
C SER A 198 -8.17 -11.51 5.64
N GLY A 199 -8.41 -10.79 4.54
CA GLY A 199 -8.92 -9.42 4.60
C GLY A 199 -10.25 -9.29 5.35
N LEU A 200 -11.21 -10.18 5.08
CA LEU A 200 -12.51 -10.19 5.77
C LEU A 200 -12.34 -10.46 7.27
N VAL A 201 -11.52 -11.45 7.65
CA VAL A 201 -11.26 -11.78 9.05
C VAL A 201 -10.64 -10.57 9.77
N VAL A 202 -9.60 -9.95 9.19
CA VAL A 202 -8.94 -8.78 9.78
C VAL A 202 -9.90 -7.61 9.92
N GLN A 203 -10.75 -7.36 8.92
CA GLN A 203 -11.76 -6.29 8.97
C GLN A 203 -12.82 -6.55 10.06
N THR A 204 -13.38 -7.77 10.14
CA THR A 204 -14.37 -8.11 11.16
C THR A 204 -13.79 -7.99 12.57
N VAL A 205 -12.57 -8.48 12.78
CA VAL A 205 -11.85 -8.36 14.07
C VAL A 205 -11.59 -6.90 14.41
N SER A 206 -11.12 -6.11 13.44
CA SER A 206 -10.85 -4.68 13.64
C SER A 206 -12.12 -3.92 13.99
N MET A 207 -13.22 -4.21 13.31
CA MET A 207 -14.53 -3.63 13.57
C MET A 207 -15.02 -3.96 15.00
N GLY A 208 -14.91 -5.22 15.41
CA GLY A 208 -15.27 -5.67 16.76
C GLY A 208 -14.41 -5.01 17.85
N LEU A 209 -13.10 -4.89 17.64
CA LEU A 209 -12.21 -4.20 18.57
C LEU A 209 -12.51 -2.70 18.65
N MET A 210 -12.75 -2.04 17.52
CA MET A 210 -13.18 -0.64 17.52
C MET A 210 -14.49 -0.43 18.30
N PHE A 211 -15.44 -1.35 18.18
CA PHE A 211 -16.67 -1.32 18.98
C PHE A 211 -16.38 -1.47 20.49
N LEU A 212 -15.57 -2.46 20.88
CA LEU A 212 -15.21 -2.69 22.29
C LEU A 212 -14.50 -1.49 22.94
N PHE A 213 -13.61 -0.83 22.20
CA PHE A 213 -12.89 0.35 22.67
C PHE A 213 -13.68 1.67 22.51
N ARG A 214 -14.96 1.61 22.09
CA ARG A 214 -15.81 2.79 21.82
C ARG A 214 -15.22 3.76 20.78
N LEU A 215 -14.44 3.21 19.85
CA LEU A 215 -13.83 3.88 18.70
C LEU A 215 -14.66 3.68 17.43
N PHE A 216 -15.93 3.26 17.55
CA PHE A 216 -16.81 3.11 16.40
C PHE A 216 -17.41 4.47 16.01
N PRO A 217 -17.36 4.87 14.72
CA PRO A 217 -18.02 6.09 14.25
C PRO A 217 -19.54 5.91 14.39
N GLY A 218 -20.12 6.50 15.44
CA GLY A 218 -21.52 6.27 15.81
C GLY A 218 -21.82 6.56 17.28
N ILE A 219 -20.93 6.10 18.16
CA ILE A 219 -21.17 6.05 19.61
C ILE A 219 -20.87 7.41 20.29
N ASN A 220 -20.06 8.27 19.65
CA ASN A 220 -19.66 9.60 20.14
C ASN A 220 -19.94 10.75 19.12
N LEU A 221 -20.91 10.58 18.21
CA LEU A 221 -21.05 11.43 17.01
C LEU A 221 -21.83 12.75 17.19
N SER A 222 -22.38 13.08 18.35
CA SER A 222 -23.33 14.20 18.46
C SER A 222 -22.70 15.59 18.59
N VAL A 223 -21.43 15.71 18.98
CA VAL A 223 -20.70 16.99 19.04
C VAL A 223 -19.24 16.71 18.76
N ARG A 224 -18.68 17.27 17.67
CA ARG A 224 -17.24 17.16 17.41
C ARG A 224 -16.65 18.50 17.02
N THR A 225 -15.75 19.01 17.85
CA THR A 225 -14.74 19.99 17.43
C THR A 225 -13.62 19.28 16.65
N GLY A 226 -12.84 19.99 15.84
CA GLY A 226 -11.70 19.42 15.10
C GLY A 226 -10.71 18.64 15.98
N GLU A 227 -10.50 19.08 17.22
CA GLU A 227 -9.65 18.38 18.19
C GLU A 227 -10.19 16.99 18.57
N GLN A 228 -11.50 16.90 18.80
CA GLN A 228 -12.15 15.63 19.07
C GLN A 228 -12.06 14.72 17.85
N LEU A 229 -12.10 15.26 16.61
CA LEU A 229 -11.87 14.51 15.36
C LEU A 229 -10.48 13.89 15.32
N ALA A 230 -9.46 14.74 15.45
CA ALA A 230 -8.06 14.33 15.48
C ALA A 230 -7.80 13.25 16.53
N GLN A 231 -8.29 13.42 17.77
CA GLN A 231 -8.09 12.46 18.85
C GLN A 231 -8.58 11.06 18.51
N TYR A 232 -9.77 10.91 17.88
CA TYR A 232 -10.18 9.56 17.49
C TYR A 232 -9.52 9.03 16.23
N LEU A 233 -9.09 9.90 15.30
CA LEU A 233 -8.30 9.43 14.17
C LEU A 233 -7.00 8.79 14.69
N PHE A 234 -6.32 9.47 15.61
CA PHE A 234 -5.10 8.93 16.23
C PHE A 234 -5.34 7.66 17.03
N SER A 235 -6.41 7.57 17.82
CA SER A 235 -6.68 6.35 18.61
C SER A 235 -7.12 5.18 17.73
N ALA A 236 -7.94 5.42 16.70
CA ALA A 236 -8.35 4.39 15.74
C ALA A 236 -7.15 3.87 14.95
N ILE A 237 -6.30 4.78 14.45
CA ILE A 237 -5.06 4.42 13.75
C ILE A 237 -4.11 3.66 14.66
N GLY A 238 -3.94 4.10 15.92
CA GLY A 238 -3.12 3.41 16.91
C GLY A 238 -3.56 1.95 17.13
N LEU A 239 -4.87 1.72 17.27
CA LEU A 239 -5.43 0.37 17.37
C LEU A 239 -5.18 -0.44 16.08
N SER A 240 -5.39 0.16 14.91
CA SER A 240 -5.14 -0.50 13.62
C SER A 240 -3.69 -0.93 13.45
N ILE A 241 -2.71 -0.12 13.89
CA ILE A 241 -1.29 -0.48 13.86
C ILE A 241 -1.00 -1.70 14.73
N ILE A 242 -1.57 -1.76 15.94
CA ILE A 242 -1.38 -2.90 16.85
C ILE A 242 -1.92 -4.18 16.22
N ILE A 243 -3.13 -4.13 15.66
CA ILE A 243 -3.76 -5.26 14.97
C ILE A 243 -2.90 -5.69 13.78
N MET A 244 -2.44 -4.73 12.98
CA MET A 244 -1.57 -4.98 11.82
C MET A 244 -0.32 -5.78 12.22
N PHE A 245 0.41 -5.33 13.26
CA PHE A 245 1.60 -6.05 13.73
C PHE A 245 1.28 -7.45 14.25
N ALA A 246 0.20 -7.60 15.03
CA ALA A 246 -0.21 -8.90 15.55
C ALA A 246 -0.54 -9.89 14.43
N VAL A 247 -1.30 -9.45 13.43
CA VAL A 247 -1.66 -10.25 12.24
C VAL A 247 -0.40 -10.60 11.45
N SER A 248 0.48 -9.65 11.19
CA SER A 248 1.71 -9.91 10.43
C SER A 248 2.65 -10.90 11.13
N ILE A 249 2.71 -10.92 12.46
CA ILE A 249 3.47 -11.94 13.20
C ILE A 249 2.85 -13.33 12.98
N ALA A 250 1.53 -13.45 13.11
CA ALA A 250 0.82 -14.71 12.90
C ALA A 250 0.98 -15.23 11.46
N GLU A 251 0.80 -14.36 10.47
CA GLU A 251 0.96 -14.66 9.04
C GLU A 251 2.39 -15.03 8.69
N TYR A 252 3.40 -14.36 9.27
CA TYR A 252 4.81 -14.73 9.11
C TYR A 252 5.10 -16.14 9.63
N ILE A 253 4.65 -16.46 10.85
CA ILE A 253 4.86 -17.78 11.47
C ILE A 253 4.19 -18.86 10.60
N ALA A 254 2.96 -18.62 10.16
CA ALA A 254 2.24 -19.55 9.29
C ALA A 254 2.95 -19.75 7.95
N THR A 255 3.40 -18.67 7.30
CA THR A 255 4.16 -18.72 6.05
C THR A 255 5.44 -19.53 6.21
N HIS A 256 6.21 -19.25 7.26
CA HIS A 256 7.44 -19.98 7.56
C HIS A 256 7.19 -21.48 7.79
N TYR A 257 6.13 -21.82 8.52
CA TYR A 257 5.74 -23.21 8.76
C TYR A 257 5.40 -23.94 7.46
N ILE A 258 4.58 -23.32 6.59
CA ILE A 258 4.20 -23.89 5.29
C ILE A 258 5.44 -24.11 4.43
N MET A 259 6.31 -23.10 4.32
CA MET A 259 7.57 -23.21 3.57
C MET A 259 8.51 -24.28 4.16
N LYS A 260 8.50 -24.53 5.47
CA LYS A 260 9.40 -25.53 6.05
C LYS A 260 8.89 -26.96 5.88
N LYS A 261 7.57 -27.18 5.96
CA LYS A 261 6.99 -28.53 6.10
C LYS A 261 6.10 -29.00 4.95
N LYS A 262 5.63 -28.09 4.09
CA LYS A 262 4.54 -28.37 3.13
C LYS A 262 4.84 -27.89 1.71
N ILE A 263 6.11 -27.67 1.37
CA ILE A 263 6.48 -27.33 0.00
C ILE A 263 6.17 -28.52 -0.91
N ASN A 264 5.26 -28.31 -1.86
CA ASN A 264 5.03 -29.23 -2.95
C ASN A 264 5.36 -28.52 -4.27
N LEU A 265 6.53 -28.83 -4.84
CA LEU A 265 6.96 -28.27 -6.13
C LEU A 265 6.47 -29.09 -7.32
N LEU A 266 5.97 -30.31 -7.08
CA LEU A 266 5.37 -31.22 -8.07
C LEU A 266 3.89 -30.94 -8.27
#